data_AF-F0YGD0-F1
#
_entry.id   AF-F0YGD0-F1
#
_cell.length_a   1.000
_cell.length_b   1.000
_cell.length_c   1.000
_cell.angle_alpha   90.00
_cell.angle_beta   90.00
_cell.angle_gamma   90.00
#
_symmetry.space_group_name_H-M   'P 1'
#
loop_
_entity.id
_entity.type
_entity.pdbx_description
1 polymer ?
#
loop_
_entity_poly.entity_id
_entity_poly.type
_entity_poly.pdbx_seq_one_letter_code
_entity_poly.pdbx_strand_id
1 'polypeptide(L)'
;VPESLGLVSGVCFVLALVVTQSFQKEQSPEYSAAMLSVVFAVLLGFADDVLDLEWKYKYVLPPLMSLPLLSAYGGGTTVAPPRVLRELLVRGADLSAAGAFLDAALSALGGGVDAAGRGLVDLGLAYKVYMVLLAVFCTNAINIYAGVNGLEAGQTYATGVAILIMSAVELGRANAMARHHLFSVTLMLPFCATTLALLKSNWFPAEVFVGDTFTNYAGMTLAVVAILGHFPVMLMALMVPQLLNFLISVPQLFKLRPCPRHRLPTFDEATGYLRFS
;
A
#
# COMPACT_ATOMS: atom_id res chain seq x y z
N VAL A 1 20.86 12.54 -14.67
CA VAL A 1 19.56 11.87 -14.89
C VAL A 1 18.51 12.73 -14.19
N PRO A 2 17.45 13.19 -14.87
CA PRO A 2 16.41 13.98 -14.23
C PRO A 2 15.67 13.14 -13.16
N GLU A 3 15.35 13.80 -12.05
CA GLU A 3 14.68 13.22 -10.87
C GLU A 3 13.17 13.47 -10.90
N SER A 4 12.42 12.72 -10.10
CA SER A 4 10.98 12.91 -9.87
C SER A 4 10.08 12.75 -11.10
N LEU A 5 10.50 11.92 -12.08
CA LEU A 5 9.67 11.62 -13.27
C LEU A 5 8.43 10.78 -12.94
N GLY A 6 8.33 10.27 -11.72
CA GLY A 6 7.07 9.79 -11.14
C GLY A 6 5.93 10.80 -11.24
N LEU A 7 6.22 12.11 -11.30
CA LEU A 7 5.20 13.13 -11.51
C LEU A 7 4.49 12.95 -12.86
N VAL A 8 5.24 12.69 -13.94
CA VAL A 8 4.66 12.56 -15.29
C VAL A 8 3.76 11.33 -15.36
N SER A 9 4.23 10.18 -14.87
CA SER A 9 3.41 8.96 -14.82
C SER A 9 2.22 9.10 -13.90
N GLY A 10 2.37 9.78 -12.76
CA GLY A 10 1.30 10.09 -11.80
C GLY A 10 0.21 10.97 -12.40
N VAL A 11 0.58 12.03 -13.13
CA VAL A 11 -0.39 12.90 -13.84
C VAL A 11 -1.11 12.11 -14.93
N CYS A 12 -0.40 11.35 -15.76
CA CYS A 12 -1.02 10.50 -16.78
C CYS A 12 -1.97 9.47 -16.14
N PHE A 13 -1.61 8.91 -14.99
CA PHE A 13 -2.42 7.96 -14.25
C PHE A 13 -3.72 8.60 -13.75
N VAL A 14 -3.64 9.75 -13.08
CA VAL A 14 -4.81 10.50 -12.60
C VAL A 14 -5.73 10.87 -13.77
N LEU A 15 -5.18 11.36 -14.88
CA LEU A 15 -5.97 11.66 -16.08
C LEU A 15 -6.68 10.43 -16.63
N ALA A 16 -6.00 9.28 -16.70
CA ALA A 16 -6.61 8.02 -17.12
C ALA A 16 -7.75 7.57 -16.19
N LEU A 17 -7.61 7.77 -14.88
CA LEU A 17 -8.68 7.49 -13.91
C LEU A 17 -9.89 8.41 -14.08
N VAL A 18 -9.67 9.71 -14.28
CA VAL A 18 -10.75 10.68 -14.57
C VAL A 18 -11.52 10.30 -15.83
N VAL A 19 -10.80 9.94 -16.89
CA VAL A 19 -11.40 9.48 -18.14
C VAL A 19 -12.21 8.21 -17.89
N THR A 20 -11.65 7.23 -17.18
CA THR A 20 -12.34 5.94 -16.92
C THR A 20 -13.58 6.12 -16.04
N GLN A 21 -13.51 6.97 -15.02
CA GLN A 21 -14.65 7.31 -14.16
C GLN A 21 -15.78 7.98 -14.94
N SER A 22 -15.45 8.79 -15.95
CA SER A 22 -16.44 9.47 -16.80
C SER A 22 -17.31 8.49 -17.61
N PHE A 23 -16.87 7.24 -17.79
CA PHE A 23 -17.65 6.18 -18.44
C PHE A 23 -18.43 5.29 -17.46
N GLN A 24 -18.25 5.46 -16.14
CA GLN A 24 -18.99 4.67 -15.15
C GLN A 24 -20.40 5.25 -14.94
N LYS A 25 -21.42 4.38 -15.00
CA LYS A 25 -22.84 4.78 -14.84
C LYS A 25 -23.19 5.20 -13.41
N GLU A 26 -22.58 4.56 -12.42
CA GLU A 26 -22.77 4.87 -11.00
C GLU A 26 -21.45 5.36 -10.41
N GLN A 27 -21.45 6.57 -9.85
CA GLN A 27 -20.29 7.12 -9.17
C GLN A 27 -20.30 6.67 -7.72
N SER A 28 -19.33 5.85 -7.32
CA SER A 28 -19.12 5.46 -5.93
C SER A 28 -18.31 6.56 -5.19
N PRO A 29 -18.76 7.01 -4.00
CA PRO A 29 -18.00 7.95 -3.18
C PRO A 29 -16.63 7.39 -2.77
N GLU A 30 -16.54 6.07 -2.56
CA GLU A 30 -15.27 5.38 -2.28
C GLU A 30 -14.29 5.50 -3.45
N TYR A 31 -14.77 5.44 -4.69
CA TYR A 31 -13.93 5.63 -5.89
C TYR A 31 -13.37 7.04 -5.98
N SER A 32 -14.20 8.06 -5.77
CA SER A 32 -13.76 9.46 -5.75
C SER A 32 -12.76 9.74 -4.62
N ALA A 33 -12.98 9.15 -3.45
CA ALA A 33 -12.05 9.25 -2.32
C ALA A 33 -10.72 8.51 -2.56
N ALA A 34 -10.77 7.35 -3.21
CA ALA A 34 -9.58 6.63 -3.67
C ALA A 34 -8.73 7.50 -4.61
N MET A 35 -9.35 8.09 -5.62
CA MET A 35 -8.67 9.01 -6.55
C MET A 35 -8.10 10.22 -5.84
N LEU A 36 -8.86 10.84 -4.93
CA LEU A 36 -8.39 12.01 -4.19
C LEU A 36 -7.18 11.66 -3.31
N SER A 37 -7.16 10.47 -2.70
CA SER A 37 -6.02 9.98 -1.91
C SER A 37 -4.77 9.81 -2.79
N VAL A 38 -4.93 9.26 -4.00
CA VAL A 38 -3.85 9.14 -4.99
C VAL A 38 -3.36 10.51 -5.46
N VAL A 39 -4.26 11.47 -5.74
CA VAL A 39 -3.89 12.84 -6.12
C VAL A 39 -3.08 13.50 -5.00
N PHE A 40 -3.50 13.34 -3.74
CA PHE A 40 -2.74 13.83 -2.60
C PHE A 40 -1.37 13.16 -2.51
N ALA A 41 -1.26 11.87 -2.80
CA ALA A 41 0.02 11.17 -2.81
C ALA A 41 0.97 11.65 -3.92
N VAL A 42 0.45 11.93 -5.12
CA VAL A 42 1.24 12.54 -6.21
C VAL A 42 1.71 13.95 -5.80
N LEU A 43 0.79 14.78 -5.31
CA LEU A 43 1.09 16.17 -4.94
C LEU A 43 2.09 16.26 -3.79
N LEU A 44 1.84 15.55 -2.69
CA LEU A 44 2.67 15.60 -1.50
C LEU A 44 4.00 14.85 -1.68
N GLY A 45 4.03 13.79 -2.49
CA GLY A 45 5.28 13.15 -2.89
C GLY A 45 6.15 14.06 -3.76
N PHE A 46 5.54 14.82 -4.68
CA PHE A 46 6.26 15.84 -5.45
C PHE A 46 6.73 17.00 -4.58
N ALA A 47 5.92 17.43 -3.61
CA ALA A 47 6.35 18.45 -2.65
C ALA A 47 7.54 17.95 -1.80
N ASP A 48 7.56 16.69 -1.38
CA ASP A 48 8.71 16.08 -0.69
C ASP A 48 9.97 16.13 -1.55
N ASP A 49 9.87 15.71 -2.81
CA ASP A 49 10.99 15.74 -3.76
C ASP A 49 11.55 17.17 -3.99
N VAL A 50 10.67 18.18 -4.11
CA VAL A 50 11.09 19.57 -4.39
C VAL A 50 11.62 20.28 -3.14
N LEU A 51 11.05 19.99 -1.97
CA LEU A 51 11.36 20.68 -0.72
C LEU A 51 12.40 19.95 0.14
N ASP A 52 12.78 18.72 -0.23
CA ASP A 52 13.66 17.81 0.54
C ASP A 52 13.25 17.76 2.02
N LEU A 53 12.01 17.32 2.28
CA LEU A 53 11.44 17.38 3.62
C LEU A 53 12.19 16.47 4.59
N GLU A 54 12.36 16.95 5.82
CA GLU A 54 12.96 16.16 6.89
C GLU A 54 12.18 14.85 7.13
N TRP A 55 12.89 13.81 7.56
CA TRP A 55 12.35 12.47 7.82
C TRP A 55 11.09 12.44 8.71
N LYS A 56 10.95 13.39 9.64
CA LYS A 56 9.79 13.50 10.52
C LYS A 56 8.50 13.77 9.76
N TYR A 57 8.56 14.50 8.65
CA TYR A 57 7.41 14.76 7.79
C TYR A 57 7.05 13.54 6.96
N LYS A 58 8.02 12.70 6.59
CA LYS A 58 7.78 11.46 5.83
C LYS A 58 6.89 10.45 6.58
N TYR A 59 6.80 10.55 7.91
CA TYR A 59 5.82 9.80 8.70
C TYR A 59 4.41 10.42 8.74
N VAL A 60 4.31 11.73 8.51
CA VAL A 60 3.05 12.50 8.59
C VAL A 60 2.36 12.59 7.24
N LEU A 61 3.12 12.59 6.14
CA LEU A 61 2.56 12.71 4.79
C LEU A 61 1.60 11.55 4.43
N PRO A 62 1.94 10.25 4.62
CA PRO A 62 1.03 9.17 4.23
C PRO A 62 -0.32 9.18 4.99
N PRO A 63 -0.38 9.46 6.31
CA PRO A 63 -1.64 9.66 6.99
C PRO A 63 -2.51 10.77 6.37
N LEU A 64 -1.92 11.91 6.01
CA LEU A 64 -2.63 13.00 5.35
C LEU A 64 -3.17 12.59 3.98
N MET A 65 -2.35 11.88 3.20
CA MET A 65 -2.77 11.34 1.89
C MET A 65 -3.94 10.35 2.02
N SER A 66 -4.06 9.62 3.14
CA SER A 66 -5.11 8.63 3.36
C SER A 66 -6.43 9.19 3.90
N LEU A 67 -6.50 10.47 4.27
CA LEU A 67 -7.71 11.08 4.86
C LEU A 67 -8.96 10.95 3.98
N PRO A 68 -8.91 11.18 2.64
CA PRO A 68 -10.08 10.99 1.81
C PRO A 68 -10.61 9.56 1.87
N LEU A 69 -9.73 8.56 1.75
CA LEU A 69 -10.08 7.15 1.88
C LEU A 69 -10.75 6.85 3.23
N LEU A 70 -10.19 7.35 4.34
CA LEU A 70 -10.77 7.16 5.67
C LEU A 70 -12.17 7.78 5.81
N SER A 71 -12.38 8.93 5.18
CA SER A 71 -13.65 9.66 5.25
C SER A 71 -14.79 8.95 4.49
N ALA A 72 -14.48 8.28 3.39
CA ALA A 72 -15.46 7.60 2.54
C ALA A 72 -15.59 6.11 2.85
N TYR A 73 -14.73 5.53 3.69
CA TYR A 73 -14.80 4.11 4.01
C TYR A 73 -16.05 3.78 4.84
N GLY A 74 -17.06 3.23 4.16
CA GLY A 74 -18.29 2.70 4.75
C GLY A 74 -18.31 1.18 4.93
N GLY A 75 -17.19 0.50 4.68
CA GLY A 75 -17.08 -0.96 4.80
C GLY A 75 -17.08 -1.47 6.24
N GLY A 76 -17.28 -2.78 6.41
CA GLY A 76 -17.18 -3.43 7.70
C GLY A 76 -15.78 -3.34 8.32
N THR A 77 -15.73 -3.32 9.65
CA THR A 77 -14.50 -3.29 10.48
C THR A 77 -14.16 -4.66 11.08
N THR A 78 -14.96 -5.67 10.76
CA THR A 78 -14.76 -7.05 11.18
C THR A 78 -13.70 -7.75 10.35
N VAL A 79 -12.71 -8.33 11.02
CA VAL A 79 -11.68 -9.16 10.43
C VAL A 79 -11.83 -10.61 10.88
N ALA A 80 -11.30 -11.51 10.06
CA ALA A 80 -11.33 -12.94 10.31
C ALA A 80 -9.90 -13.43 10.56
N PRO A 81 -9.44 -13.57 11.82
CA PRO A 81 -8.06 -13.99 12.12
C PRO A 81 -7.71 -15.36 11.50
N PRO A 82 -6.44 -15.73 11.36
CA PRO A 82 -6.05 -17.11 11.08
C PRO A 82 -6.66 -18.09 12.11
N ARG A 83 -6.97 -19.33 11.69
CA ARG A 83 -7.65 -20.32 12.55
C ARG A 83 -6.96 -20.51 13.90
N VAL A 84 -5.63 -20.60 13.91
CA VAL A 84 -4.82 -20.74 15.12
C VAL A 84 -5.07 -19.61 16.12
N LEU A 85 -5.22 -18.36 15.66
CA LEU A 85 -5.54 -17.24 16.55
C LEU A 85 -6.99 -17.30 17.05
N ARG A 86 -7.94 -17.77 16.24
CA ARG A 86 -9.34 -17.91 16.68
C ARG A 86 -9.48 -18.93 17.81
N GLU A 87 -8.74 -20.04 17.74
CA GLU A 87 -8.70 -21.06 18.81
C GLU A 87 -8.10 -20.53 20.12
N LEU A 88 -7.24 -19.50 20.05
CA LEU A 88 -6.74 -18.82 21.25
C LEU A 88 -7.76 -17.84 21.83
N LEU A 89 -8.63 -17.25 21.02
CA LEU A 89 -9.61 -16.25 21.44
C LEU A 89 -10.90 -16.85 21.99
N VAL A 90 -11.37 -17.97 21.44
CA VAL A 90 -12.67 -18.56 21.76
C VAL A 90 -12.50 -20.01 22.20
N ARG A 91 -13.25 -20.42 23.24
CA ARG A 91 -13.36 -21.82 23.70
C ARG A 91 -14.83 -22.23 23.65
N GLY A 92 -15.21 -23.00 22.62
CA GLY A 92 -16.60 -23.39 22.43
C GLY A 92 -17.45 -22.17 22.04
N ALA A 93 -18.46 -21.84 22.86
CA ALA A 93 -19.31 -20.66 22.69
C ALA A 93 -18.91 -19.47 23.59
N ASP A 94 -17.82 -19.61 24.35
CA ASP A 94 -17.37 -18.62 25.33
C ASP A 94 -16.01 -18.01 24.94
N LEU A 95 -15.75 -16.78 25.41
CA LEU A 95 -14.44 -16.15 25.27
C LEU A 95 -13.41 -16.84 26.17
N SER A 96 -12.20 -17.06 25.63
CA SER A 96 -11.04 -17.40 26.45
C SER A 96 -10.58 -16.19 27.27
N ALA A 97 -9.64 -16.36 28.20
CA ALA A 97 -9.04 -15.21 28.89
C ALA A 97 -8.37 -14.21 27.93
N ALA A 98 -7.75 -14.70 26.85
CA ALA A 98 -7.17 -13.86 25.81
C ALA A 98 -8.26 -13.17 24.97
N GLY A 99 -9.35 -13.88 24.68
CA GLY A 99 -10.52 -13.33 24.00
C GLY A 99 -11.19 -12.22 24.80
N ALA A 100 -11.42 -12.42 26.09
CA ALA A 100 -12.01 -11.43 26.99
C ALA A 100 -11.12 -10.19 27.16
N PHE A 101 -9.80 -10.38 27.25
CA PHE A 101 -8.86 -9.26 27.27
C PHE A 101 -8.93 -8.44 25.97
N LEU A 102 -8.92 -9.11 24.82
CA LEU A 102 -9.01 -8.44 23.52
C LEU A 102 -10.36 -7.74 23.33
N ASP A 103 -11.45 -8.40 23.72
CA ASP A 103 -12.80 -7.84 23.67
C ASP A 103 -12.93 -6.56 24.51
N ALA A 104 -12.41 -6.58 25.74
CA ALA A 104 -12.36 -5.40 26.60
C ALA A 104 -11.51 -4.27 25.99
N ALA A 105 -10.37 -4.60 25.40
CA ALA A 105 -9.50 -3.63 24.74
C ALA A 105 -10.16 -2.99 23.50
N LEU A 106 -10.91 -3.77 22.73
CA LEU A 106 -11.59 -3.30 21.51
C LEU A 106 -12.92 -2.60 21.80
N SER A 107 -13.59 -2.93 22.90
CA SER A 107 -14.84 -2.27 23.33
C SER A 107 -14.67 -0.76 23.46
N ALA A 108 -13.51 -0.30 23.97
CA ALA A 108 -13.18 1.12 24.07
C ALA A 108 -13.05 1.83 22.70
N LEU A 109 -12.85 1.06 21.63
CA LEU A 109 -12.71 1.53 20.25
C LEU A 109 -13.97 1.26 19.42
N GLY A 110 -15.07 0.83 20.04
CA GLY A 110 -16.33 0.48 19.38
C GLY A 110 -16.27 -0.85 18.62
N GLY A 111 -15.35 -1.75 18.99
CA GLY A 111 -15.24 -3.11 18.46
C GLY A 111 -15.47 -4.19 19.53
N GLY A 112 -15.15 -5.44 19.21
CA GLY A 112 -15.32 -6.58 20.11
C GLY A 112 -14.95 -7.92 19.47
N VAL A 113 -15.03 -9.00 20.25
CA VAL A 113 -14.76 -10.37 19.78
C VAL A 113 -16.06 -11.18 19.79
N ASP A 114 -16.45 -11.65 18.62
CA ASP A 114 -17.64 -12.49 18.46
C ASP A 114 -17.33 -13.95 18.84
N ALA A 115 -17.71 -14.31 20.08
CA ALA A 115 -17.61 -15.67 20.60
C ALA A 115 -18.54 -16.64 19.86
N ALA A 116 -19.72 -16.19 19.42
CA ALA A 116 -20.74 -17.03 18.78
C ALA A 116 -20.44 -17.31 17.30
N GLY A 117 -19.81 -16.36 16.60
CA GLY A 117 -19.52 -16.43 15.15
C GLY A 117 -18.22 -17.13 14.75
N ARG A 118 -17.60 -17.90 15.66
CA ARG A 118 -16.31 -18.62 15.49
C ARG A 118 -15.06 -17.74 15.67
N GLY A 119 -15.11 -16.70 16.50
CA GLY A 119 -13.97 -15.85 16.83
C GLY A 119 -13.64 -14.79 15.78
N LEU A 120 -14.68 -14.18 15.19
CA LEU A 120 -14.51 -12.98 14.37
C LEU A 120 -14.20 -11.80 15.28
N VAL A 121 -13.41 -10.84 14.78
CA VAL A 121 -12.96 -9.71 15.59
C VAL A 121 -13.39 -8.43 14.90
N ASP A 122 -14.26 -7.66 15.54
CA ASP A 122 -14.58 -6.30 15.12
C ASP A 122 -13.56 -5.32 15.71
N LEU A 123 -12.82 -4.64 14.83
CA LEU A 123 -11.76 -3.73 15.25
C LEU A 123 -12.26 -2.31 15.52
N GLY A 124 -13.49 -1.96 15.12
CA GLY A 124 -14.01 -0.59 15.28
C GLY A 124 -13.04 0.48 14.76
N LEU A 125 -12.73 1.49 15.58
CA LEU A 125 -11.78 2.56 15.24
C LEU A 125 -10.37 2.04 14.95
N ALA A 126 -9.94 0.93 15.56
CA ALA A 126 -8.63 0.34 15.28
C ALA A 126 -8.49 -0.09 13.81
N TYR A 127 -9.60 -0.43 13.13
CA TYR A 127 -9.58 -0.71 11.70
C TYR A 127 -9.16 0.50 10.87
N LYS A 128 -9.66 1.70 11.23
CA LYS A 128 -9.29 2.94 10.55
C LYS A 128 -7.82 3.30 10.79
N VAL A 129 -7.31 3.06 12.00
CA VAL A 129 -5.87 3.19 12.30
C VAL A 129 -5.07 2.20 11.43
N TYR A 130 -5.51 0.96 11.33
CA TYR A 130 -4.89 -0.04 10.47
C TYR A 130 -4.83 0.39 9.00
N MET A 131 -5.91 0.97 8.45
CA MET A 131 -5.92 1.51 7.09
C MET A 131 -4.84 2.58 6.87
N VAL A 132 -4.69 3.50 7.83
CA VAL A 132 -3.62 4.51 7.80
C VAL A 132 -2.25 3.87 7.85
N LEU A 133 -2.03 2.93 8.77
CA LEU A 133 -0.76 2.24 8.92
C LEU A 133 -0.40 1.41 7.68
N LEU A 134 -1.39 0.84 6.99
CA LEU A 134 -1.16 0.15 5.73
C LEU A 134 -0.71 1.11 4.64
N ALA A 135 -1.31 2.30 4.54
CA ALA A 135 -0.87 3.35 3.61
C ALA A 135 0.55 3.86 3.95
N VAL A 136 0.84 4.10 5.22
CA VAL A 136 2.19 4.44 5.72
C VAL A 136 3.20 3.35 5.37
N PHE A 137 2.84 2.09 5.58
CA PHE A 137 3.70 0.96 5.25
C PHE A 137 3.96 0.90 3.75
N CYS A 138 2.94 0.90 2.90
CA CYS A 138 3.12 0.71 1.46
C CYS A 138 3.98 1.82 0.82
N THR A 139 3.74 3.07 1.18
CA THR A 139 4.49 4.25 0.69
C THR A 139 5.96 4.16 1.06
N ASN A 140 6.26 3.91 2.34
CA ASN A 140 7.63 3.85 2.83
C ASN A 140 8.35 2.56 2.47
N ALA A 141 7.66 1.42 2.43
CA ALA A 141 8.28 0.11 2.17
C ALA A 141 8.83 0.01 0.74
N ILE A 142 8.13 0.59 -0.24
CA ILE A 142 8.66 0.75 -1.60
C ILE A 142 9.85 1.71 -1.59
N ASN A 143 9.73 2.85 -0.89
CA ASN A 143 10.78 3.87 -0.88
C ASN A 143 12.10 3.39 -0.24
N ILE A 144 12.04 2.59 0.83
CA ILE A 144 13.26 2.05 1.45
C ILE A 144 13.83 0.83 0.71
N TYR A 145 13.08 0.25 -0.22
CA TYR A 145 13.50 -0.87 -1.06
C TYR A 145 13.81 -0.37 -2.47
N ALA A 146 14.81 0.52 -2.56
CA ALA A 146 15.08 1.38 -3.70
C ALA A 146 16.58 1.55 -3.96
N GLY A 147 16.91 2.26 -5.04
CA GLY A 147 18.25 2.75 -5.37
C GLY A 147 19.09 1.85 -6.27
N VAL A 148 18.44 0.99 -7.05
CA VAL A 148 18.99 0.33 -8.23
C VAL A 148 18.05 0.59 -9.40
N ASN A 149 18.60 0.91 -10.58
CA ASN A 149 17.83 1.27 -11.78
C ASN A 149 16.69 0.29 -12.06
N GLY A 150 15.45 0.78 -12.07
CA GLY A 150 14.26 -0.01 -12.36
C GLY A 150 13.65 -0.74 -11.14
N LEU A 151 14.23 -0.66 -9.95
CA LEU A 151 13.78 -1.46 -8.80
C LEU A 151 12.44 -0.98 -8.25
N GLU A 152 12.25 0.32 -8.08
CA GLU A 152 11.04 0.94 -7.51
C GLU A 152 9.85 0.74 -8.45
N ALA A 153 10.01 1.08 -9.73
CA ALA A 153 8.97 0.89 -10.73
C ALA A 153 8.75 -0.60 -11.05
N GLY A 154 9.81 -1.41 -11.08
CA GLY A 154 9.74 -2.84 -11.40
C GLY A 154 9.01 -3.66 -10.34
N GLN A 155 9.36 -3.50 -9.05
CA GLN A 155 8.67 -4.20 -7.96
C GLN A 155 7.18 -3.83 -7.89
N THR A 156 6.88 -2.56 -8.16
CA THR A 156 5.53 -2.01 -8.12
C THR A 156 4.71 -2.54 -9.29
N TYR A 157 5.29 -2.57 -10.49
CA TYR A 157 4.67 -3.14 -11.68
C TYR A 157 4.37 -4.63 -11.50
N ALA A 158 5.32 -5.42 -10.98
CA ALA A 158 5.12 -6.84 -10.70
C ALA A 158 3.97 -7.06 -9.71
N THR A 159 3.92 -6.28 -8.63
CA THR A 159 2.82 -6.33 -7.64
C THR A 159 1.48 -5.96 -8.28
N GLY A 160 1.47 -4.91 -9.12
CA GLY A 160 0.26 -4.47 -9.80
C GLY A 160 -0.29 -5.49 -10.79
N VAL A 161 0.57 -6.14 -11.57
CA VAL A 161 0.20 -7.23 -12.47
C VAL A 161 -0.35 -8.42 -11.68
N ALA A 162 0.24 -8.77 -10.54
CA ALA A 162 -0.29 -9.84 -9.69
C ALA A 162 -1.71 -9.52 -9.16
N ILE A 163 -1.96 -8.26 -8.77
CA ILE A 163 -3.32 -7.81 -8.36
C ILE A 163 -4.31 -7.87 -9.53
N LEU A 164 -3.88 -7.51 -10.74
CA LEU A 164 -4.72 -7.62 -11.95
C LEU A 164 -5.08 -9.07 -12.25
N ILE A 165 -4.11 -9.99 -12.19
CA ILE A 165 -4.34 -11.43 -12.40
C ILE A 165 -5.31 -11.96 -11.34
N MET A 166 -5.06 -11.66 -10.06
CA MET A 166 -5.95 -12.07 -8.96
C MET A 166 -7.38 -11.55 -9.18
N SER A 167 -7.53 -10.27 -9.52
CA SER A 167 -8.84 -9.65 -9.74
C SER A 167 -9.55 -10.22 -10.96
N ALA A 168 -8.83 -10.54 -12.03
CA ALA A 168 -9.39 -11.19 -13.22
C ALA A 168 -9.92 -12.60 -12.90
N VAL A 169 -9.17 -13.37 -12.10
CA VAL A 169 -9.60 -14.71 -11.65
C VAL A 169 -10.85 -14.62 -10.78
N GLU A 170 -10.91 -13.67 -9.84
CA GLU A 170 -12.07 -13.48 -8.97
C GLU A 170 -13.31 -12.99 -9.73
N LEU A 171 -13.14 -12.13 -10.73
CA LEU A 171 -14.22 -11.72 -11.63
C LEU A 171 -14.77 -12.91 -12.43
N GLY A 172 -13.90 -13.80 -12.92
CA GLY A 172 -14.29 -15.02 -13.63
C GLY A 172 -15.08 -16.02 -12.77
N ARG A 173 -14.93 -15.95 -11.43
CA ARG A 173 -15.69 -16.77 -10.48
C ARG A 173 -17.11 -16.25 -10.21
N ALA A 174 -17.45 -15.04 -10.68
CA ALA A 174 -18.77 -14.42 -10.54
C ALA A 174 -19.32 -14.46 -9.10
N ASN A 175 -18.46 -14.22 -8.12
CA ASN A 175 -18.81 -14.26 -6.70
C ASN A 175 -19.36 -12.90 -6.20
N ALA A 176 -19.79 -12.86 -4.93
CA ALA A 176 -20.29 -11.64 -4.29
C ALA A 176 -19.27 -10.49 -4.27
N MET A 177 -17.97 -10.77 -4.48
CA MET A 177 -16.88 -9.80 -4.46
C MET A 177 -16.57 -9.20 -5.83
N ALA A 178 -17.31 -9.57 -6.89
CA ALA A 178 -17.04 -9.12 -8.25
C ALA A 178 -16.98 -7.57 -8.38
N ARG A 179 -17.81 -6.83 -7.64
CA ARG A 179 -17.78 -5.36 -7.65
C ARG A 179 -16.46 -4.78 -7.13
N HIS A 180 -15.91 -5.36 -6.06
CA HIS A 180 -14.62 -4.95 -5.47
C HIS A 180 -13.44 -5.28 -6.37
N HIS A 181 -13.49 -6.40 -7.08
CA HIS A 181 -12.46 -6.75 -8.06
C HIS A 181 -12.57 -5.95 -9.37
N LEU A 182 -13.78 -5.57 -9.79
CA LEU A 182 -13.97 -4.65 -10.91
C LEU A 182 -13.40 -3.26 -10.60
N PHE A 183 -13.64 -2.76 -9.37
CA PHE A 183 -12.98 -1.55 -8.85
C PHE A 183 -11.45 -1.68 -8.97
N SER A 184 -10.91 -2.81 -8.50
CA SER A 184 -9.47 -3.07 -8.51
C SER A 184 -8.89 -3.08 -9.91
N VAL A 185 -9.55 -3.72 -10.88
CA VAL A 185 -9.13 -3.71 -12.29
C VAL A 185 -9.14 -2.29 -12.86
N THR A 186 -10.21 -1.53 -12.60
CA THR A 186 -10.38 -0.15 -13.09
C THR A 186 -9.24 0.76 -12.61
N LEU A 187 -8.82 0.62 -11.35
CA LEU A 187 -7.71 1.38 -10.78
C LEU A 187 -6.34 0.87 -11.25
N MET A 188 -6.13 -0.45 -11.26
CA MET A 188 -4.81 -1.05 -11.46
C MET A 188 -4.38 -1.13 -12.92
N LEU A 189 -5.31 -1.19 -13.87
CA LEU A 189 -4.98 -1.25 -15.30
C LEU A 189 -4.26 0.03 -15.77
N PRO A 190 -4.80 1.25 -15.57
CA PRO A 190 -4.07 2.48 -15.91
C PRO A 190 -2.80 2.66 -15.07
N PHE A 191 -2.81 2.25 -13.78
CA PHE A 191 -1.61 2.29 -12.94
C PHE A 191 -0.46 1.43 -13.50
N CYS A 192 -0.76 0.20 -13.92
CA CYS A 192 0.25 -0.68 -14.52
C CYS A 192 0.74 -0.13 -15.86
N ALA A 193 -0.16 0.43 -16.69
CA ALA A 193 0.20 1.01 -17.97
C ALA A 193 1.15 2.20 -17.83
N THR A 194 0.86 3.14 -16.93
CA THR A 194 1.72 4.32 -16.71
C THR A 194 3.01 3.95 -15.98
N THR A 195 2.98 2.98 -15.08
CA THR A 195 4.19 2.46 -14.41
C THR A 195 5.09 1.73 -15.41
N LEU A 196 4.54 0.96 -16.36
CA LEU A 196 5.33 0.31 -17.41
C LEU A 196 6.01 1.34 -18.32
N ALA A 197 5.30 2.42 -18.65
CA ALA A 197 5.87 3.52 -19.43
C ALA A 197 7.04 4.20 -18.70
N LEU A 198 6.89 4.47 -17.40
CA LEU A 198 7.97 4.99 -16.56
C LEU A 198 9.14 3.99 -16.46
N LEU A 199 8.83 2.71 -16.23
CA LEU A 199 9.82 1.64 -16.11
C LEU A 199 10.67 1.52 -17.36
N LYS A 200 10.11 1.73 -18.56
CA LYS A 200 10.88 1.69 -19.82
C LYS A 200 12.04 2.69 -19.82
N SER A 201 11.85 3.89 -19.29
CA SER A 201 12.90 4.93 -19.21
C SER A 201 13.72 4.85 -17.92
N ASN A 202 13.19 4.21 -16.88
CA ASN A 202 13.89 4.00 -15.60
C ASN A 202 14.69 2.67 -15.56
N TRP A 203 14.47 1.76 -16.51
CA TRP A 203 15.19 0.50 -16.61
C TRP A 203 16.69 0.72 -16.81
N PHE A 204 17.51 -0.25 -16.41
CA PHE A 204 18.95 -0.13 -16.56
C PHE A 204 19.37 -0.07 -18.06
N PRO A 205 20.21 0.91 -18.47
CA PRO A 205 20.70 2.07 -17.71
C PRO A 205 19.65 3.19 -17.62
N ALA A 206 19.36 3.69 -16.41
CA ALA A 206 18.26 4.61 -16.19
C ALA A 206 18.48 5.98 -16.87
N GLU A 207 17.55 6.37 -17.73
CA GLU A 207 17.48 7.70 -18.35
C GLU A 207 16.75 8.70 -17.47
N VAL A 208 15.90 8.22 -16.56
CA VAL A 208 15.13 9.02 -15.59
C VAL A 208 15.06 8.31 -14.23
N PHE A 209 14.95 9.08 -13.16
CA PHE A 209 14.67 8.57 -11.81
C PHE A 209 13.25 8.90 -11.37
N VAL A 210 12.67 8.01 -10.57
CA VAL A 210 11.24 8.05 -10.24
C VAL A 210 10.91 9.05 -9.14
N GLY A 211 11.83 9.27 -8.19
CA GLY A 211 11.67 10.13 -7.02
C GLY A 211 10.70 9.59 -5.95
N ASP A 212 10.65 10.28 -4.80
CA ASP A 212 9.68 10.01 -3.72
C ASP A 212 8.24 10.22 -4.21
N THR A 213 8.05 11.04 -5.25
CA THR A 213 6.77 11.19 -5.95
C THR A 213 6.20 9.83 -6.33
N PHE A 214 6.99 9.00 -7.02
CA PHE A 214 6.52 7.69 -7.49
C PHE A 214 6.22 6.75 -6.34
N THR A 215 7.15 6.60 -5.40
CA THR A 215 7.02 5.62 -4.30
C THR A 215 5.82 5.95 -3.41
N ASN A 216 5.53 7.24 -3.20
CA ASN A 216 4.36 7.68 -2.46
C ASN A 216 3.06 7.35 -3.19
N TYR A 217 2.87 7.74 -4.46
CA TYR A 217 1.61 7.45 -5.14
C TYR A 217 1.45 5.95 -5.43
N ALA A 218 2.54 5.22 -5.70
CA ALA A 218 2.54 3.78 -5.86
C ALA A 218 2.06 3.08 -4.59
N GLY A 219 2.66 3.38 -3.44
CA GLY A 219 2.26 2.81 -2.17
C GLY A 219 0.83 3.17 -1.78
N MET A 220 0.40 4.41 -2.02
CA MET A 220 -0.99 4.83 -1.80
C MET A 220 -1.96 4.06 -2.69
N THR A 221 -1.64 3.89 -3.98
CA THR A 221 -2.49 3.15 -4.93
C THR A 221 -2.67 1.69 -4.51
N LEU A 222 -1.57 1.03 -4.10
CA LEU A 222 -1.61 -0.34 -3.59
C LEU A 222 -2.41 -0.45 -2.29
N ALA A 223 -2.25 0.48 -1.35
CA ALA A 223 -3.01 0.48 -0.11
C ALA A 223 -4.52 0.68 -0.37
N VAL A 224 -4.88 1.69 -1.18
CA VAL A 224 -6.26 2.00 -1.57
C VAL A 224 -6.92 0.81 -2.26
N VAL A 225 -6.26 0.19 -3.24
CA VAL A 225 -6.84 -0.94 -3.98
C VAL A 225 -7.09 -2.12 -3.05
N ALA A 226 -6.18 -2.41 -2.12
CA ALA A 226 -6.33 -3.55 -1.23
C ALA A 226 -7.36 -3.31 -0.12
N ILE A 227 -7.49 -2.07 0.36
CA ILE A 227 -8.50 -1.69 1.37
C ILE A 227 -9.90 -1.78 0.77
N LEU A 228 -10.16 -1.13 -0.36
CA LEU A 228 -11.48 -1.11 -1.01
C LEU A 228 -11.79 -2.40 -1.76
N GLY A 229 -10.75 -3.13 -2.16
CA GLY A 229 -10.83 -4.47 -2.70
C GLY A 229 -11.05 -5.56 -1.65
N HIS A 230 -10.97 -5.24 -0.36
CA HIS A 230 -11.05 -6.18 0.77
C HIS A 230 -10.01 -7.32 0.74
N PHE A 231 -8.79 -7.06 0.25
CA PHE A 231 -7.69 -8.04 0.23
C PHE A 231 -6.36 -7.53 0.81
N PRO A 232 -6.31 -6.75 1.91
CA PRO A 232 -5.06 -6.15 2.38
C PRO A 232 -4.05 -7.19 2.89
N VAL A 233 -4.49 -8.35 3.38
CA VAL A 233 -3.61 -9.47 3.73
C VAL A 233 -2.92 -10.05 2.48
N MET A 234 -3.64 -10.14 1.36
CA MET A 234 -3.04 -10.59 0.10
C MET A 234 -2.02 -9.58 -0.42
N LEU A 235 -2.28 -8.27 -0.28
CA LEU A 235 -1.28 -7.26 -0.62
C LEU A 235 0.02 -7.47 0.16
N MET A 236 -0.06 -7.71 1.48
CA MET A 236 1.12 -7.98 2.29
C MET A 236 1.87 -9.24 1.83
N ALA A 237 1.17 -10.26 1.35
CA ALA A 237 1.77 -11.45 0.77
C ALA A 237 2.44 -11.18 -0.59
N LEU A 238 1.89 -10.28 -1.40
CA LEU A 238 2.51 -9.85 -2.66
C LEU A 238 3.72 -8.94 -2.42
N MET A 239 3.72 -8.20 -1.30
CA MET A 239 4.80 -7.30 -0.88
C MET A 239 5.81 -7.96 0.08
N VAL A 240 5.97 -9.28 0.03
CA VAL A 240 6.91 -10.01 0.90
C VAL A 240 8.35 -9.46 0.81
N PRO A 241 8.92 -9.17 -0.37
CA PRO A 241 10.27 -8.60 -0.44
C PRO A 241 10.40 -7.27 0.32
N GLN A 242 9.40 -6.37 0.17
CA GLN A 242 9.36 -5.08 0.84
C GLN A 242 9.16 -5.23 2.34
N LEU A 243 8.30 -6.17 2.75
CA LEU A 243 8.07 -6.50 4.16
C LEU A 243 9.35 -7.02 4.81
N LEU A 244 10.06 -7.94 4.15
CA LEU A 244 11.33 -8.46 4.65
C LEU A 244 12.40 -7.37 4.73
N ASN A 245 12.54 -6.54 3.68
CA ASN A 245 13.48 -5.41 3.70
C ASN A 245 13.16 -4.41 4.82
N PHE A 246 11.87 -4.11 5.04
CA PHE A 246 11.42 -3.27 6.14
C PHE A 246 11.82 -3.86 7.49
N LEU A 247 11.51 -5.13 7.75
CA LEU A 247 11.82 -5.82 9.00
C LEU A 247 13.33 -5.87 9.27
N ILE A 248 14.14 -6.17 8.25
CA ILE A 248 15.61 -6.17 8.35
C ILE A 248 16.13 -4.74 8.63
N SER A 249 15.48 -3.73 8.08
CA SER A 249 15.84 -2.32 8.26
C SER A 249 15.44 -1.74 9.63
N VAL A 250 14.51 -2.36 10.38
CA VAL A 250 13.98 -1.84 11.65
C VAL A 250 15.06 -1.38 12.63
N PRO A 251 16.13 -2.15 12.93
CA PRO A 251 17.15 -1.69 13.88
C PRO A 251 17.83 -0.38 13.45
N GLN A 252 18.04 -0.15 12.16
CA GLN A 252 18.61 1.09 11.64
C GLN A 252 17.58 2.23 11.62
N LEU A 253 16.36 1.96 11.17
CA LEU A 253 15.29 2.95 11.05
C LEU A 253 14.92 3.55 12.42
N PHE A 254 14.83 2.71 13.46
CA PHE A 254 14.57 3.12 14.84
C PHE A 254 15.83 3.60 15.58
N LYS A 255 16.95 3.80 14.87
CA LYS A 255 18.22 4.29 15.43
C LYS A 255 18.78 3.43 16.57
N LEU A 256 18.40 2.15 16.62
CA LEU A 256 19.00 1.14 17.51
C LEU A 256 20.42 0.77 17.02
N ARG A 257 20.72 1.02 15.75
CA ARG A 257 22.05 0.98 15.14
C ARG A 257 22.29 2.24 14.30
N PRO A 258 23.57 2.62 14.04
CA PRO A 258 23.89 3.69 13.11
C PRO A 258 23.23 3.45 11.74
N CYS A 259 22.55 4.48 11.24
CA CYS A 259 21.84 4.42 9.96
C CYS A 259 22.47 5.47 9.03
N PRO A 260 23.29 5.06 8.05
CA PRO A 260 23.83 6.00 7.07
C PRO A 260 22.70 6.61 6.23
N ARG A 261 22.96 7.79 5.64
CA ARG A 261 21.99 8.48 4.78
C ARG A 261 21.64 7.64 3.55
N HIS A 262 22.63 7.00 2.94
CA HIS A 262 22.46 6.11 1.79
C HIS A 262 22.82 4.67 2.21
N ARG A 263 21.92 3.72 1.92
CA ARG A 263 22.06 2.28 2.21
C ARG A 263 22.17 1.45 0.93
N LEU A 264 22.78 2.05 -0.08
CA LEU A 264 22.91 1.48 -1.42
C LEU A 264 24.17 0.62 -1.51
N PRO A 265 24.17 -0.42 -2.36
CA PRO A 265 25.40 -1.14 -2.66
C PRO A 265 26.44 -0.21 -3.30
N THR A 266 27.72 -0.48 -3.07
CA THR A 266 28.82 0.29 -3.67
C THR A 266 29.18 -0.27 -5.04
N PHE A 267 29.45 0.60 -6.02
CA PHE A 267 29.92 0.18 -7.33
C PHE A 267 31.42 -0.10 -7.32
N ASP A 268 31.84 -1.23 -7.87
CA ASP A 268 33.23 -1.61 -8.02
C ASP A 268 33.67 -1.44 -9.48
N GLU A 269 34.44 -0.39 -9.75
CA GLU A 269 34.93 -0.04 -11.09
C GLU A 269 35.80 -1.14 -11.72
N ALA A 270 36.50 -1.94 -10.90
CA ALA A 270 37.39 -2.98 -11.42
C ALA A 270 36.64 -4.18 -11.99
N THR A 271 35.48 -4.51 -11.40
CA THR A 271 34.67 -5.66 -11.82
C THR A 271 33.43 -5.28 -12.61
N GLY A 272 32.99 -4.02 -12.51
CA GLY A 272 31.73 -3.54 -13.09
C GLY A 272 30.49 -4.02 -12.33
N TYR A 273 30.64 -4.59 -11.13
CA TYR A 273 29.54 -5.11 -10.32
C TYR A 273 29.27 -4.29 -9.06
N LEU A 274 28.10 -4.49 -8.46
CA LEU A 274 27.70 -3.94 -7.17
C LEU A 274 28.20 -4.83 -6.02
N ARG A 275 28.71 -4.21 -4.96
CA ARG A 275 29.17 -4.86 -3.71
C ARG A 275 28.33 -4.41 -2.51
N PHE A 276 28.30 -5.25 -1.47
CA PHE A 276 27.61 -4.92 -0.22
C PHE A 276 28.26 -3.70 0.46
N SER A 277 27.44 -2.92 1.18
CA SER A 277 27.85 -1.75 1.98
C SER A 277 27.51 -1.92 3.46
#